data_AF-A0A6G1S656-F1
#
_entry.id   AF-A0A6G1S656-F1
#
_cell.length_a   1.000
_cell.length_b   1.000
_cell.length_c   1.000
_cell.angle_alpha   90.00
_cell.angle_beta   90.00
_cell.angle_gamma   90.00
#
_symmetry.space_group_name_H-M   'P 1'
#
loop_
_entity.id
_entity.type
_entity.pdbx_description
1 polymer ?
#
loop_
_entity_poly.entity_id
_entity_poly.type
_entity_poly.pdbx_seq_one_letter_code
_entity_poly.pdbx_strand_id
1 'polypeptide(L)'
;GEQAARADTVPPAPPQAPLQRATEAVPVSATRRMTSRIVLLVAAALAALQADAALNNDRFKEVLGWKVLDYQYPTPEAKAAAIKSGEFVAENSNPLGLEVWKDKVFV
;
A
#
# COMPACT_ATOMS: atom_id res chain seq x y z
N GLY A 1 -76.89 38.77 -43.39
CA GLY A 1 -76.55 39.42 -42.10
C GLY A 1 -75.17 38.94 -41.76
N GLU A 2 -74.12 39.75 -41.86
CA GLU A 2 -73.90 41.00 -41.12
C GLU A 2 -73.79 40.74 -39.61
N GLN A 3 -72.54 40.69 -39.15
CA GLN A 3 -71.99 41.11 -37.85
C GLN A 3 -70.53 40.59 -37.83
N ALA A 4 -69.52 41.34 -38.26
CA ALA A 4 -68.94 42.56 -37.67
C ALA A 4 -68.38 42.36 -36.26
N ALA A 5 -67.13 42.84 -36.10
CA ALA A 5 -66.47 43.21 -34.84
C ALA A 5 -65.77 42.02 -34.10
N ARG A 6 -64.50 42.06 -33.66
CA ARG A 6 -63.49 43.10 -33.40
C ARG A 6 -62.11 42.41 -33.49
N ALA A 7 -61.17 42.88 -34.31
CA ALA A 7 -60.13 43.84 -33.94
C ALA A 7 -59.36 43.46 -32.66
N ASP A 8 -58.20 42.85 -32.90
CA ASP A 8 -56.91 42.97 -32.22
C ASP A 8 -56.83 43.86 -30.97
N THR A 9 -56.29 43.30 -29.88
CA THR A 9 -55.23 43.93 -29.08
C THR A 9 -54.77 42.99 -27.96
N VAL A 10 -53.70 42.23 -28.22
CA VAL A 10 -52.85 41.69 -27.15
C VAL A 10 -51.57 42.53 -27.13
N PRO A 11 -51.38 43.44 -26.17
CA PRO A 11 -50.09 44.07 -25.97
C PRO A 11 -49.13 43.15 -25.16
N PRO A 12 -47.81 43.23 -25.40
CA PRO A 12 -46.84 42.21 -25.03
C PRO A 12 -46.40 42.23 -23.55
N ALA A 13 -45.82 41.11 -23.12
CA ALA A 13 -45.27 40.81 -21.80
C ALA A 13 -44.24 41.84 -21.26
N PRO A 14 -44.05 41.94 -19.92
CA PRO A 14 -43.17 42.90 -19.25
C PRO A 14 -41.67 42.77 -19.61
N PRO A 15 -40.86 43.82 -19.35
CA PRO A 15 -39.56 44.06 -19.97
C PRO A 15 -38.48 43.03 -19.60
N GLN A 16 -37.68 42.63 -20.59
CA GLN A 16 -36.50 41.79 -20.37
C GLN A 16 -35.43 42.55 -19.60
N ALA A 17 -34.84 41.87 -18.60
CA ALA A 17 -33.67 42.35 -17.88
C ALA A 17 -32.52 42.68 -18.85
N PRO A 18 -31.75 43.75 -18.62
CA PRO A 18 -30.69 44.15 -19.53
C PRO A 18 -29.56 43.11 -19.55
N LEU A 19 -29.32 42.53 -20.73
CA LEU A 19 -28.09 41.81 -21.06
C LEU A 19 -26.92 42.80 -21.12
N GLN A 20 -26.36 43.18 -19.96
CA GLN A 20 -25.07 43.87 -19.93
C GLN A 20 -23.93 42.85 -19.91
N ARG A 21 -23.53 42.43 -21.11
CA ARG A 21 -22.22 41.82 -21.35
C ARG A 21 -21.17 42.93 -21.25
N ALA A 22 -20.71 43.23 -20.04
CA ALA A 22 -19.48 43.97 -19.82
C ALA A 22 -18.32 42.97 -19.84
N THR A 23 -17.52 43.07 -20.90
CA THR A 23 -16.23 42.40 -21.03
C THR A 23 -15.28 42.96 -19.98
N GLU A 24 -15.10 42.25 -18.87
CA GLU A 24 -13.91 42.38 -18.02
C GLU A 24 -13.03 41.16 -18.27
N ALA A 25 -12.07 41.34 -19.19
CA ALA A 25 -10.92 40.47 -19.30
C ALA A 25 -10.04 40.65 -18.06
N VAL A 26 -10.32 39.86 -17.01
CA VAL A 26 -9.44 39.76 -15.84
C VAL A 26 -8.30 38.80 -16.17
N PRO A 27 -7.03 39.21 -15.98
CA PRO A 27 -5.88 38.44 -16.43
C PRO A 27 -5.73 37.10 -15.72
N VAL A 28 -5.33 36.14 -16.55
CA VAL A 28 -4.84 34.79 -16.26
C VAL A 28 -4.10 34.72 -14.93
N SER A 29 -4.77 34.20 -13.91
CA SER A 29 -4.09 33.57 -12.78
C SER A 29 -3.85 32.12 -13.17
N ALA A 30 -2.79 31.89 -13.94
CA ALA A 30 -2.18 30.57 -13.99
C ALA A 30 -1.73 30.31 -12.55
N THR A 31 -2.53 29.58 -11.79
CA THR A 31 -2.14 29.04 -10.50
C THR A 31 -0.94 28.16 -10.78
N ARG A 32 0.24 28.76 -10.73
CA ARG A 32 1.50 28.05 -10.65
C ARG A 32 1.35 27.28 -9.35
N ARG A 33 0.89 26.04 -9.43
CA ARG A 33 1.16 25.04 -8.42
C ARG A 33 2.67 24.88 -8.48
N MET A 34 3.36 25.84 -7.88
CA MET A 34 4.75 25.75 -7.55
C MET A 34 4.72 24.64 -6.51
N THR A 35 4.83 23.42 -7.00
CA THR A 35 5.09 22.24 -6.18
C THR A 35 6.37 22.60 -5.47
N SER A 36 6.19 23.10 -4.24
CA SER A 36 7.27 23.62 -3.44
C SER A 36 8.27 22.49 -3.30
N ARG A 37 9.56 22.76 -3.51
CA ARG A 37 10.59 21.75 -3.27
C ARG A 37 10.48 21.21 -1.85
N ILE A 38 9.98 22.02 -0.93
CA ILE A 38 9.62 21.62 0.43
C ILE A 38 8.52 20.55 0.42
N VAL A 39 7.44 20.72 -0.36
CA VAL A 39 6.37 19.71 -0.47
C VAL A 39 6.90 18.40 -1.07
N LEU A 40 7.79 18.47 -2.07
CA LEU A 40 8.45 17.30 -2.64
C LEU A 40 9.41 16.63 -1.65
N LEU A 41 10.20 17.41 -0.91
CA LEU A 41 11.12 16.91 0.12
C LEU A 41 10.37 16.31 1.31
N VAL A 42 9.25 16.91 1.71
CA VAL A 42 8.37 16.39 2.77
C VAL A 42 7.69 15.10 2.31
N ALA A 43 7.18 15.04 1.08
CA ALA A 43 6.61 13.81 0.53
C ALA A 43 7.66 12.70 0.39
N ALA A 44 8.88 13.03 -0.03
CA ALA A 44 9.99 12.08 -0.14
C ALA A 44 10.45 11.59 1.24
N ALA A 45 10.57 12.48 2.23
CA ALA A 45 10.90 12.10 3.61
C ALA A 45 9.82 11.21 4.21
N LEU A 46 8.54 11.55 4.01
CA LEU A 46 7.42 10.75 4.50
C LEU A 46 7.34 9.37 3.82
N ALA A 47 7.67 9.28 2.52
CA ALA A 47 7.77 8.01 1.81
C ALA A 47 8.95 7.16 2.29
N ALA A 48 10.11 7.79 2.59
CA ALA A 48 11.27 7.09 3.15
C ALA A 48 10.99 6.51 4.54
N LEU A 49 10.18 7.19 5.36
CA LEU A 49 9.71 6.69 6.66
C LEU A 49 8.75 5.48 6.57
N GLN A 50 8.15 5.22 5.40
CA GLN A 50 7.18 4.12 5.20
C GLN A 50 7.78 2.92 4.45
N ALA A 51 9.06 2.97 4.09
CA ALA A 51 9.70 1.97 3.21
C ALA A 51 9.95 0.61 3.90
N ASP A 52 10.03 0.56 5.23
CA ASP A 52 10.40 -0.66 5.97
C ASP A 52 9.23 -1.65 6.17
N ALA A 53 7.98 -1.24 5.92
CA ALA A 53 6.79 -2.03 6.24
C ALA A 53 6.45 -3.10 5.20
N ALA A 54 7.10 -3.11 4.03
CA ALA A 54 6.64 -3.90 2.87
C ALA A 54 7.34 -5.27 2.70
N LEU A 55 8.38 -5.59 3.48
CA LEU A 55 9.11 -6.87 3.39
C LEU A 55 8.94 -7.76 4.62
N ASN A 56 8.43 -7.23 5.73
CA ASN A 56 8.33 -7.97 6.97
C ASN A 56 6.93 -8.58 7.10
N ASN A 57 6.87 -9.91 7.18
CA ASN A 57 5.68 -10.58 7.67
C ASN A 57 5.58 -10.33 9.18
N ASP A 58 5.12 -9.13 9.58
CA ASP A 58 5.05 -8.67 10.98
C ASP A 58 4.25 -9.61 11.90
N ARG A 59 3.50 -10.56 11.31
CA ARG A 59 2.74 -11.56 12.05
C ARG A 59 3.58 -12.72 12.56
N PHE A 60 4.71 -13.00 11.92
CA PHE A 60 5.60 -14.10 12.29
C PHE A 60 7.04 -13.62 12.32
N LYS A 61 7.58 -13.49 13.53
CA LYS A 61 8.99 -13.25 13.73
C LYS A 61 9.72 -14.58 13.77
N GLU A 62 10.73 -14.75 12.92
CA GLU A 62 11.63 -15.89 12.99
C GLU A 62 12.41 -15.85 14.31
N VAL A 63 12.42 -16.98 15.02
CA VAL A 63 13.15 -17.15 16.29
C VAL A 63 14.32 -18.10 16.11
N LEU A 64 14.12 -19.17 15.32
CA LEU A 64 15.12 -20.19 14.99
C LEU A 64 14.96 -20.57 13.52
N GLY A 65 16.08 -20.80 12.85
CA GLY A 65 16.12 -21.19 11.44
C GLY A 65 17.30 -22.12 11.18
N TRP A 66 17.05 -23.23 10.50
CA TRP A 66 18.07 -24.21 10.14
C TRP A 66 17.97 -24.56 8.67
N LYS A 67 19.13 -24.63 8.01
CA LYS A 67 19.22 -25.22 6.65
C LYS A 67 19.25 -26.74 6.70
N VAL A 68 19.91 -27.29 7.72
CA VAL A 68 20.07 -28.72 7.98
C VAL A 68 20.12 -28.90 9.49
N LEU A 69 19.45 -29.92 10.03
CA LEU A 69 19.54 -30.27 11.45
C LEU A 69 20.82 -31.07 11.70
N ASP A 70 21.55 -30.66 12.73
CA ASP A 70 22.76 -31.33 13.20
C ASP A 70 22.62 -31.66 14.68
N TYR A 71 23.21 -32.78 15.09
CA TYR A 71 23.09 -33.29 16.45
C TYR A 71 24.43 -33.18 17.19
N GLN A 72 24.34 -32.89 18.49
CA GLN A 72 25.49 -32.86 19.36
C GLN A 72 25.91 -34.30 19.71
N TYR A 73 27.01 -34.77 19.15
CA TYR A 73 27.61 -36.05 19.52
C TYR A 73 28.59 -35.89 20.70
N PRO A 74 28.84 -36.95 21.49
CA PRO A 74 29.78 -36.90 22.62
C PRO A 74 31.21 -36.55 22.20
N THR A 75 31.64 -37.01 21.02
CA THR A 75 32.95 -36.68 20.44
C THR A 75 32.85 -36.52 18.90
N PRO A 76 33.81 -35.83 18.26
CA PRO A 76 33.86 -35.71 16.80
C PRO A 76 33.98 -37.06 16.08
N GLU A 77 34.71 -38.01 16.67
CA GLU A 77 34.92 -39.34 16.11
C GLU A 77 33.60 -40.14 16.10
N ALA A 78 32.77 -39.99 17.13
CA ALA A 78 31.45 -40.61 17.18
C ALA A 78 30.55 -40.10 16.05
N LYS A 79 30.57 -38.79 15.79
CA LYS A 79 29.84 -38.20 14.66
C LYS A 79 30.37 -38.71 13.32
N ALA A 80 31.70 -38.74 13.16
CA ALA A 80 32.32 -39.25 11.93
C ALA A 80 31.98 -40.74 11.68
N ALA A 81 31.93 -41.55 12.75
CA ALA A 81 31.51 -42.93 12.67
C ALA A 81 30.04 -43.06 12.26
N ALA A 82 29.13 -42.26 12.83
CA ALA A 82 27.70 -42.24 12.49
C ALA A 82 27.44 -41.80 11.04
N ILE A 83 28.21 -40.83 10.53
CA ILE A 83 28.15 -40.43 9.12
C ILE A 83 28.66 -41.56 8.23
N LYS A 84 29.78 -42.19 8.60
CA LYS A 84 30.39 -43.28 7.81
C LYS A 84 29.53 -44.53 7.78
N SER A 85 28.82 -44.85 8.87
CA SER A 85 27.89 -45.98 8.94
C SER A 85 26.58 -45.71 8.20
N GLY A 86 26.25 -44.44 7.93
CA GLY A 86 24.96 -44.02 7.39
C GLY A 86 23.85 -43.93 8.45
N GLU A 87 24.19 -44.06 9.73
CA GLU A 87 23.25 -43.85 10.85
C GLU A 87 22.80 -42.39 10.94
N PHE A 88 23.68 -41.46 10.55
CA PHE A 88 23.34 -40.05 10.39
C PHE A 88 23.47 -39.62 8.94
N VAL A 89 22.33 -39.24 8.35
CA VAL A 89 22.21 -38.60 7.04
C VAL A 89 21.50 -37.27 7.25
N ALA A 90 22.25 -36.18 7.10
CA ALA A 90 21.78 -34.86 7.47
C ALA A 90 20.58 -34.42 6.63
N GLU A 91 20.53 -34.84 5.36
CA GLU A 91 19.45 -34.60 4.40
C GLU A 91 18.12 -35.27 4.80
N ASN A 92 18.16 -36.29 5.65
CA ASN A 92 16.97 -37.04 6.09
C ASN A 92 16.38 -36.49 7.40
N SER A 93 16.94 -35.40 7.93
CA SER A 93 16.50 -34.84 9.21
C SER A 93 15.35 -33.84 9.00
N ASN A 94 14.14 -34.38 8.83
CA ASN A 94 12.93 -33.61 8.64
C ASN A 94 12.17 -33.49 9.99
N PRO A 95 12.02 -32.28 10.55
CA PRO A 95 11.27 -32.10 11.79
C PRO A 95 9.79 -32.38 11.54
N LEU A 96 9.21 -33.31 12.31
CA LEU A 96 7.81 -33.70 12.18
C LEU A 96 6.88 -32.83 13.03
N GLY A 97 7.42 -32.15 14.04
CA GLY A 97 6.68 -31.29 14.94
C GLY A 97 7.60 -30.39 15.74
N LEU A 98 7.03 -29.36 16.36
CA LEU A 98 7.74 -28.47 17.27
C LEU A 98 6.89 -28.26 18.52
N GLU A 99 7.51 -28.40 19.68
CA GLU A 99 6.87 -28.10 20.96
C GLU A 99 7.78 -27.23 21.82
N VAL A 100 7.21 -26.24 22.51
CA VAL A 100 7.94 -25.36 23.41
C VAL A 100 7.51 -25.62 24.84
N TRP A 101 8.47 -25.93 25.71
CA TRP A 101 8.24 -26.07 27.15
C TRP A 101 9.27 -25.26 27.93
N LYS A 102 8.80 -24.20 28.61
CA LYS A 102 9.65 -23.25 29.34
C LYS A 102 10.75 -22.68 28.43
N ASP A 103 12.00 -23.03 28.70
CA ASP A 103 13.22 -22.61 28.02
C ASP A 103 13.67 -23.59 26.93
N LYS A 104 12.87 -24.61 26.60
CA LYS A 104 13.25 -25.71 25.71
C LYS A 104 12.34 -25.79 24.49
N VAL A 105 12.94 -26.16 23.38
CA VAL A 105 12.25 -26.48 22.12
C VAL A 105 12.53 -27.94 21.80
N PHE A 106 11.46 -28.71 21.60
CA PHE A 106 11.51 -30.07 21.11
C PHE A 106 11.24 -30.05 19.61
N VAL A 107 12.07 -30.80 18.87
CA VAL A 107 12.11 -30.87 17.40
C VAL A 107 12.14 -32.33 16.99
#